data_AF-A0A847V7M0-F1
#
_entry.id   AF-A0A847V7M0-F1
#
_cell.length_a   1.000
_cell.length_b   1.000
_cell.length_c   1.000
_cell.angle_alpha   90.00
_cell.angle_beta   90.00
_cell.angle_gamma   90.00
#
_symmetry.space_group_name_H-M   'P 1'
#
loop_
_entity.id
_entity.type
_entity.pdbx_description
1 polymer ?
#
loop_
_entity_poly.entity_id
_entity_poly.type
_entity_poly.pdbx_seq_one_letter_code
_entity_poly.pdbx_strand_id
1 'polypeptide(L)'
;MEPTPTPADTRFASGDLLHGDLAGAGFDDPNGTPAEAAIVILEYQPQLDEYIYTLVQPADGGWRYMYPSGDFVMRMARDRSTFESYRLERIAHVDIRAIAGPPDTTASRTS
;
A
#
# COMPACT_ATOMS: atom_id res chain seq x y z
N MET A 1 -10.18 -10.00 -31.20
CA MET A 1 -10.59 -9.48 -29.88
C MET A 1 -10.02 -10.46 -28.87
N GLU A 2 -8.91 -10.11 -28.22
CA GLU A 2 -8.43 -10.92 -27.08
C GLU A 2 -9.47 -10.85 -25.96
N PRO A 3 -9.77 -11.98 -25.29
CA PRO A 3 -10.63 -11.95 -24.13
C PRO A 3 -9.95 -11.09 -23.06
N THR A 4 -10.60 -10.01 -22.64
CA THR A 4 -10.21 -9.31 -21.41
C THR A 4 -10.16 -10.36 -20.30
N PRO A 5 -9.01 -10.60 -19.65
CA PRO A 5 -8.96 -11.55 -18.55
C PRO A 5 -9.99 -11.10 -17.52
N THR A 6 -10.92 -11.99 -17.19
CA THR A 6 -11.81 -11.80 -16.04
C THR A 6 -10.91 -11.43 -14.86
N PRO A 7 -11.12 -10.29 -14.18
CA PRO A 7 -10.33 -9.99 -13.00
C PRO A 7 -10.45 -11.18 -12.08
N ALA A 8 -9.32 -11.78 -11.69
CA ALA A 8 -9.33 -12.85 -10.71
C ALA A 8 -10.13 -12.35 -9.50
N ASP A 9 -10.97 -13.19 -8.91
CA ASP A 9 -11.65 -12.94 -7.64
C ASP A 9 -10.58 -12.73 -6.55
N THR A 10 -10.07 -11.50 -6.50
CA THR A 10 -9.09 -11.03 -5.56
C THR A 10 -9.82 -10.51 -4.36
N ARG A 11 -9.26 -10.78 -3.18
CA ARG A 11 -9.88 -10.35 -1.94
C ARG A 11 -9.88 -8.83 -1.79
N PHE A 12 -8.90 -8.16 -2.41
CA PHE A 12 -8.70 -6.72 -2.31
C PHE A 12 -8.54 -6.09 -3.69
N ALA A 13 -9.11 -4.91 -3.87
CA ALA A 13 -9.05 -4.14 -5.10
C ALA A 13 -8.05 -2.96 -4.97
N SER A 14 -7.60 -2.44 -6.11
CA SER A 14 -6.83 -1.19 -6.16
C SER A 14 -7.58 -0.06 -5.43
N GLY A 15 -6.90 0.64 -4.53
CA GLY A 15 -7.48 1.68 -3.67
C GLY A 15 -7.97 1.17 -2.31
N ASP A 16 -8.04 -0.14 -2.08
CA ASP A 16 -8.38 -0.67 -0.76
C ASP A 16 -7.28 -0.34 0.25
N LEU A 17 -7.70 0.28 1.37
CA LEU A 17 -6.87 0.53 2.53
C LEU A 17 -7.06 -0.58 3.55
N LEU A 18 -5.95 -1.18 3.93
CA LEU A 18 -5.89 -2.35 4.80
C LEU A 18 -5.11 -2.01 6.07
N HIS A 19 -5.65 -2.39 7.21
CA HIS A 19 -5.02 -2.21 8.51
C HIS A 19 -4.97 -3.53 9.27
N GLY A 20 -3.98 -3.66 10.15
CA GLY A 20 -3.76 -4.85 10.97
C GLY A 20 -2.41 -4.78 11.66
N ASP A 21 -2.08 -5.84 12.42
CA ASP A 21 -0.78 -5.97 13.06
C ASP A 21 0.29 -6.39 12.05
N LEU A 22 0.80 -5.43 11.27
CA LEU A 22 1.80 -5.69 10.23
C LEU A 22 3.10 -6.26 10.81
N ALA A 23 3.55 -5.75 11.95
CA ALA A 23 4.75 -6.24 12.62
C ALA A 23 4.57 -7.67 13.13
N GLY A 24 3.47 -7.97 13.82
CA GLY A 24 3.14 -9.32 14.29
C GLY A 24 2.86 -10.31 13.15
N ALA A 25 2.39 -9.82 12.00
CA ALA A 25 2.21 -10.60 10.78
C ALA A 25 3.54 -10.91 10.05
N GLY A 26 4.67 -10.40 10.52
CA GLY A 26 5.98 -10.61 9.89
C GLY A 26 6.16 -9.84 8.59
N PHE A 27 5.49 -8.69 8.47
CA PHE A 27 5.66 -7.82 7.33
C PHE A 27 7.11 -7.29 7.25
N ASP A 28 7.78 -7.60 6.15
CA ASP A 28 9.18 -7.27 5.91
C ASP A 28 9.31 -5.85 5.33
N ASP A 29 9.24 -4.85 6.22
CA ASP A 29 9.57 -3.45 5.90
C ASP A 29 11.03 -3.16 6.28
N PRO A 30 11.91 -2.85 5.30
CA PRO A 30 13.31 -2.53 5.59
C PRO A 30 13.50 -1.28 6.47
N ASN A 31 12.50 -0.40 6.56
CA ASN A 31 12.54 0.82 7.39
C ASN A 31 11.77 0.67 8.70
N GLY A 32 11.13 -0.50 8.92
CA GLY A 32 10.24 -0.76 10.05
C GLY A 32 8.85 -0.17 9.85
N THR A 33 7.83 -0.95 10.22
CA THR A 33 6.43 -0.55 10.06
C THR A 33 5.92 0.20 11.29
N PRO A 34 5.52 1.49 11.16
CA PRO A 34 4.91 2.22 12.27
C PRO A 34 3.56 1.63 12.65
N ALA A 35 3.19 1.76 13.92
CA ALA A 35 1.98 1.15 14.49
C ALA A 35 0.67 1.60 13.82
N GLU A 36 0.63 2.82 13.28
CA GLU A 36 -0.56 3.39 12.62
C GLU A 36 -0.48 3.29 11.08
N ALA A 37 0.52 2.59 10.54
CA ALA A 37 0.62 2.43 9.10
C ALA A 37 -0.50 1.54 8.55
N ALA A 38 -1.02 1.92 7.39
CA ALA A 38 -1.93 1.11 6.62
C ALA A 38 -1.31 0.77 5.27
N ILE A 39 -1.75 -0.33 4.68
CA ILE A 39 -1.41 -0.69 3.31
C ILE A 39 -2.48 -0.14 2.38
N VAL A 40 -2.09 0.46 1.26
CA VAL A 40 -2.99 0.70 0.13
C VAL A 40 -2.62 -0.24 -1.02
N ILE A 41 -3.61 -0.95 -1.56
CA ILE A 41 -3.42 -1.77 -2.76
C ILE A 41 -3.31 -0.85 -3.96
N LEU A 42 -2.23 -0.99 -4.73
CA LEU A 42 -2.04 -0.25 -5.98
C LEU A 42 -2.61 -1.02 -7.15
N GLU A 43 -2.38 -2.33 -7.19
CA GLU A 43 -2.74 -3.20 -8.31
C GLU A 43 -2.69 -4.67 -7.87
N TYR A 44 -3.41 -5.54 -8.58
CA TYR A 44 -3.18 -6.98 -8.53
C TYR A 44 -2.77 -7.47 -9.91
N GLN A 45 -1.73 -8.30 -9.96
CA GLN A 45 -1.16 -8.83 -11.20
C GLN A 45 -1.52 -10.32 -11.37
N PRO A 46 -2.56 -10.67 -12.16
CA PRO A 46 -3.04 -12.04 -12.27
C PRO A 46 -2.03 -13.01 -12.90
N GLN A 47 -1.10 -12.50 -13.71
CA GLN A 47 -0.07 -13.32 -14.36
C GLN A 47 0.99 -13.81 -13.36
N LEU A 48 1.18 -13.10 -12.26
CA LEU A 48 2.14 -13.42 -11.21
C LEU A 48 1.46 -13.87 -9.91
N ASP A 49 0.13 -13.70 -9.81
CA ASP A 49 -0.66 -13.90 -8.59
C ASP A 49 -0.14 -13.06 -7.40
N GLU A 50 0.17 -11.78 -7.66
CA GLU A 50 0.78 -10.88 -6.68
C GLU A 50 -0.06 -9.61 -6.49
N TYR A 51 -0.09 -9.11 -5.24
CA TYR A 51 -0.53 -7.76 -4.95
C TYR A 51 0.66 -6.79 -5.03
N ILE A 52 0.45 -5.69 -5.73
CA ILE A 52 1.32 -4.53 -5.72
C ILE A 52 0.70 -3.50 -4.78
N TYR A 53 1.44 -3.05 -3.79
CA TYR A 53 0.92 -2.21 -2.73
C TYR A 53 2.00 -1.27 -2.17
N THR A 54 1.60 -0.34 -1.31
CA THR A 54 2.52 0.53 -0.59
C THR A 54 1.99 0.90 0.79
N LEU A 55 2.83 1.53 1.63
CA LEU A 55 2.46 1.97 2.96
C LEU A 55 2.08 3.45 2.98
N VAL A 56 1.02 3.72 3.72
CA VAL A 56 0.54 5.05 4.03
C VAL A 56 0.39 5.21 5.53
N GLN A 57 0.39 6.45 5.98
CA GLN A 57 0.13 6.83 7.36
C GLN A 57 -1.01 7.85 7.41
N PRO A 58 -1.76 7.92 8.51
CA PRO A 58 -2.74 8.98 8.74
C PRO A 58 -2.09 10.37 8.60
N ALA A 59 -2.81 11.29 7.96
CA ALA A 59 -2.42 12.69 7.84
C ALA A 59 -3.66 13.59 7.88
N ASP A 60 -3.48 14.90 8.06
CA ASP A 60 -4.59 15.85 8.15
C ASP A 60 -5.54 15.72 6.94
N GLY A 61 -6.76 15.24 7.23
CA GLY A 61 -7.81 15.06 6.24
C GLY A 61 -7.72 13.79 5.38
N GLY A 62 -6.81 12.85 5.66
CA GLY A 62 -6.75 11.59 4.92
C GLY A 62 -5.49 10.77 5.18
N TRP A 63 -4.83 10.37 4.09
CA TRP A 63 -3.68 9.47 4.12
C TRP A 63 -2.52 10.10 3.36
N ARG A 64 -1.31 9.75 3.79
CA ARG A 64 -0.07 10.21 3.19
C ARG A 64 0.86 9.02 2.93
N TYR A 65 1.51 9.01 1.77
CA TYR A 65 2.56 8.04 1.50
C TYR A 65 3.72 8.17 2.51
N MET A 66 4.23 7.05 2.98
CA MET A 66 5.33 7.08 3.96
C MET A 66 6.70 7.37 3.32
N TYR A 67 6.91 6.94 2.08
CA TYR A 67 8.23 6.95 1.45
C TYR A 67 8.46 8.20 0.60
N PRO A 68 9.58 8.96 0.79
CA PRO A 68 9.89 10.20 0.07
C PRO A 68 9.92 10.02 -1.46
N SER A 69 9.54 11.08 -2.18
CA SER A 69 9.15 11.03 -3.60
C SER A 69 10.30 10.73 -4.57
N GLY A 70 10.03 9.83 -5.51
CA GLY A 70 10.68 9.53 -6.78
C GLY A 70 9.66 8.78 -7.67
N ASP A 71 9.98 8.44 -8.92
CA ASP A 71 9.05 7.74 -9.83
C ASP A 71 8.46 6.47 -9.18
N PHE A 72 7.21 6.55 -8.70
CA PHE A 72 6.47 5.58 -7.89
C PHE A 72 6.96 5.38 -6.44
N VAL A 73 6.15 5.84 -5.47
CA VAL A 73 6.12 5.39 -4.06
C VAL A 73 6.59 3.94 -3.95
N MET A 74 7.50 3.60 -3.02
CA MET A 74 8.06 2.25 -2.85
C MET A 74 6.97 1.17 -3.02
N ARG A 75 6.92 0.59 -4.23
CA ARG A 75 5.93 -0.41 -4.62
C ARG A 75 6.47 -1.73 -4.14
N MET A 76 5.78 -2.34 -3.20
CA MET A 76 6.08 -3.67 -2.76
C MET A 76 5.20 -4.63 -3.56
N ALA A 77 5.79 -5.75 -3.93
CA ALA A 77 5.08 -6.87 -4.55
C ALA A 77 5.10 -8.04 -3.57
N ARG A 78 3.96 -8.69 -3.40
CA ARG A 78 3.89 -9.92 -2.62
C ARG A 78 2.86 -10.87 -3.21
N ASP A 79 3.25 -12.13 -3.30
CA ASP A 79 2.36 -13.26 -3.59
C ASP A 79 1.05 -13.16 -2.80
N ARG A 80 -0.06 -13.47 -3.47
CA ARG A 80 -1.41 -13.41 -2.94
C ARG A 80 -1.56 -14.20 -1.65
N SER A 81 -1.08 -15.45 -1.63
CA SER A 81 -1.23 -16.33 -0.47
C SER A 81 -0.51 -15.76 0.75
N THR A 82 0.71 -15.27 0.55
CA THR A 82 1.52 -14.63 1.60
C THR A 82 0.86 -13.35 2.09
N PHE A 83 0.41 -12.49 1.18
CA PHE A 83 -0.23 -11.22 1.53
C PHE A 83 -1.54 -11.41 2.30
N GLU A 84 -2.41 -12.32 1.85
CA GLU A 84 -3.68 -12.62 2.52
C GLU A 84 -3.49 -13.37 3.86
N SER A 85 -2.31 -13.96 4.08
CA SER A 85 -1.95 -14.59 5.37
C SER A 85 -1.75 -13.57 6.49
N TYR A 86 -1.48 -12.30 6.17
CA TYR A 86 -1.36 -11.21 7.14
C TYR A 86 -2.69 -10.86 7.82
N ARG A 87 -3.82 -11.43 7.37
CA ARG A 87 -5.16 -11.23 7.95
C ARG A 87 -5.57 -9.76 8.08
N LEU A 88 -5.10 -8.92 7.16
CA LEU A 88 -5.44 -7.50 7.15
C LEU A 88 -6.93 -7.30 6.85
N GLU A 89 -7.49 -6.26 7.47
CA GLU A 89 -8.88 -5.88 7.28
C GLU A 89 -8.98 -4.63 6.43
N ARG A 90 -9.92 -4.63 5.48
CA ARG A 90 -10.21 -3.43 4.70
C ARG A 90 -10.95 -2.42 5.56
N ILE A 91 -10.32 -1.28 5.79
CA ILE A 91 -10.88 -0.19 6.59
C ILE A 91 -11.51 0.92 5.74
N ALA A 92 -11.07 1.09 4.49
CA ALA A 92 -11.60 2.09 3.57
C ALA A 92 -11.24 1.75 2.11
N HIS A 93 -11.80 2.52 1.17
CA HIS A 93 -11.40 2.56 -0.23
C HIS A 93 -11.14 4.00 -0.63
N VAL A 94 -9.99 4.29 -1.21
CA VAL A 94 -9.53 5.65 -1.53
C VAL A 94 -9.09 5.79 -2.97
N ASP A 95 -9.22 6.99 -3.51
CA ASP A 95 -8.53 7.36 -4.73
C ASP A 95 -7.03 7.51 -4.43
N ILE A 96 -6.22 6.58 -4.97
CA ILE A 96 -4.76 6.55 -4.84
C ILE A 96 -4.13 7.88 -5.27
N ARG A 97 -4.74 8.60 -6.22
CA ARG A 97 -4.27 9.90 -6.71
C ARG A 97 -4.53 11.04 -5.72
N ALA A 98 -5.44 10.85 -4.79
CA ALA A 98 -5.77 11.82 -3.74
C ALA A 98 -4.93 11.64 -2.47
N ILE A 99 -4.16 10.55 -2.35
CA ILE A 99 -3.25 10.33 -1.21
C ILE A 99 -2.12 11.37 -1.28
N ALA A 100 -1.91 12.07 -0.16
CA ALA A 100 -0.90 13.11 -0.09
C ALA A 100 0.50 12.53 -0.33
N GLY A 101 1.34 13.30 -1.03
CA GLY A 101 2.76 12.99 -1.19
C GLY A 101 3.47 12.88 0.17
N PRO A 102 4.60 12.17 0.22
CA PRO A 102 5.37 11.99 1.44
C PRO A 102 5.79 13.32 2.05
N PRO A 103 6.07 13.36 3.37
CA PRO A 103 6.45 14.61 4.02
C PRO A 103 7.73 15.15 3.36
N ASP A 104 7.67 16.39 2.87
CA ASP A 104 8.84 17.10 2.33
C ASP A 104 9.93 17.18 3.41
N THR A 105 10.98 16.37 3.29
CA THR A 105 12.16 16.44 4.17
C THR A 105 13.05 17.66 3.89
N THR A 106 12.66 18.54 2.95
CA THR A 106 13.46 19.71 2.54
C THR A 106 13.25 20.95 3.43
N ALA A 107 12.41 20.87 4.47
CA ALA A 107 12.08 22.03 5.32
C ALA A 107 13.07 22.33 6.47
N SER A 108 14.24 21.69 6.55
CA SER A 108 15.20 21.89 7.66
C SER A 108 16.64 22.18 7.24
N ARG A 109 16.83 22.97 6.18
CA ARG A 109 18.17 23.51 5.85
C ARG A 109 18.13 25.03 5.69
N THR A 110 17.75 25.74 6.73
CA THR A 110 18.08 27.16 6.88
C THR A 110 18.17 27.52 8.36
N SER A 111 19.40 27.59 8.87
CA SER A 111 19.78 28.35 10.06
C SER A 111 21.14 28.96 9.78
#